data_AF-A0AAE8U5Y0-F1
#
_entry.id   AF-A0AAE8U5Y0-F1
#
_cell.length_a   1.000
_cell.length_b   1.000
_cell.length_c   1.000
_cell.angle_alpha   90.00
_cell.angle_beta   90.00
_cell.angle_gamma   90.00
#
_symmetry.space_group_name_H-M   'P 1'
#
loop_
_entity.id
_entity.type
_entity.pdbx_description
1 polymer ?
#
loop_
_entity_poly.entity_id
_entity_poly.type
_entity_poly.pdbx_seq_one_letter_code
_entity_poly.pdbx_strand_id
1 'polypeptide(L)'
;MEYFLTITNLENDGDLLTKFKKLFLEYEYYSLFLQMIDKTRNHETCLLICDNFENILHTNRDEFSSKEFDSIDQKIIKLRLHCLDKTDRWNKYVEYFDYIFKTKTYFSEYSIDSDIERFGRFYIKTIRKYHHVHFLYNDSYRYDVIQRKIAKSLKSDKLGNLRHHPQSDLSDEEIERRYNEVIKWANMLNK
;
A
#
# COMPACT_ATOMS: atom_id res chain seq x y z
N MET A 1 22.67 -21.79 1.58
CA MET A 1 22.39 -21.63 0.14
C MET A 1 21.98 -20.19 -0.02
N GLU A 2 22.96 -19.37 -0.38
CA GLU A 2 22.90 -17.91 -0.42
C GLU A 2 22.07 -17.47 -1.64
N TYR A 3 20.90 -16.90 -1.42
CA TYR A 3 20.28 -16.03 -2.41
C TYR A 3 19.70 -14.84 -1.66
N PHE A 4 20.04 -13.64 -2.14
CA PHE A 4 19.67 -12.31 -1.63
C PHE A 4 20.51 -11.72 -0.49
N LEU A 5 21.83 -11.73 -0.65
CA LEU A 5 22.66 -10.58 -0.31
C LEU A 5 23.09 -9.88 -1.61
N THR A 6 22.13 -9.41 -2.40
CA THR A 6 22.37 -8.20 -3.19
C THR A 6 21.94 -7.06 -2.29
N ILE A 7 22.88 -6.63 -1.43
CA ILE A 7 22.97 -5.22 -1.10
C ILE A 7 23.07 -4.56 -2.47
N THR A 8 21.96 -4.06 -2.98
CA THR A 8 22.02 -3.03 -3.99
C THR A 8 22.84 -1.95 -3.31
N ASN A 9 24.10 -1.83 -3.71
CA ASN A 9 24.75 -0.54 -3.73
C ASN A 9 23.76 0.33 -4.48
N LEU A 10 22.87 0.99 -3.74
CA LEU A 10 22.28 2.23 -4.17
C LEU A 10 23.52 3.08 -4.38
N GLU A 11 24.01 3.06 -5.61
CA GLU A 11 24.96 4.06 -6.09
C GLU A 11 24.48 5.39 -5.52
N ASN A 12 25.43 6.24 -5.15
CA ASN A 12 25.18 7.56 -4.62
C ASN A 12 24.51 8.39 -5.73
N ASP A 13 23.25 8.08 -5.98
CA ASP A 13 22.45 8.46 -7.12
C ASP A 13 21.73 9.69 -6.61
N GLY A 14 22.28 10.86 -6.92
CA GLY A 14 21.66 12.16 -6.61
C GLY A 14 20.22 12.28 -7.12
N ASP A 15 19.74 11.27 -7.88
CA ASP A 15 18.40 11.11 -8.42
C ASP A 15 17.47 10.21 -7.57
N LEU A 16 17.92 9.57 -6.49
CA LEU A 16 17.05 8.64 -5.71
C LEU A 16 15.81 9.35 -5.15
N LEU A 17 16.01 10.52 -4.54
CA LEU A 17 14.90 11.30 -3.96
C LEU A 17 13.95 11.82 -5.05
N THR A 18 14.48 12.21 -6.21
CA THR A 18 13.70 12.62 -7.37
C THR A 18 12.86 11.45 -7.91
N LYS A 19 13.46 10.27 -8.10
CA LYS A 19 12.75 9.03 -8.48
C LYS A 19 11.69 8.65 -7.46
N PHE A 20 11.98 8.79 -6.16
CA PHE A 20 11.04 8.52 -5.08
C PHE A 20 9.85 9.49 -5.11
N LYS A 21 10.11 10.80 -5.23
CA LYS A 21 9.06 11.81 -5.43
C LYS A 21 8.22 11.50 -6.66
N LYS A 22 8.86 11.16 -7.78
CA LYS A 22 8.18 10.79 -9.02
C LYS A 22 7.25 9.59 -8.83
N LEU A 23 7.77 8.50 -8.25
CA LEU A 23 7.01 7.29 -7.98
C LEU A 23 5.75 7.55 -7.17
N PHE A 24 5.81 8.40 -6.13
CA PHE A 24 4.69 8.59 -5.21
C PHE A 24 3.84 9.83 -5.49
N LEU A 25 4.34 10.88 -6.13
CA LEU A 25 3.58 12.10 -6.39
C LEU A 25 2.90 12.07 -7.75
N GLU A 26 3.50 11.40 -8.74
CA GLU A 26 2.89 11.25 -10.06
C GLU A 26 2.01 10.00 -10.09
N TYR A 27 0.71 10.20 -10.34
CA TYR A 27 -0.30 9.13 -10.30
C TYR A 27 0.01 7.98 -11.26
N GLU A 28 0.51 8.29 -12.46
CA GLU A 28 0.83 7.31 -13.50
C GLU A 28 1.90 6.33 -13.03
N TYR A 29 2.98 6.83 -12.43
CA TYR A 29 4.07 6.00 -11.92
C TYR A 29 3.63 5.14 -10.73
N TYR A 30 2.88 5.71 -9.79
CA TYR A 30 2.36 4.95 -8.66
C TYR A 30 1.39 3.85 -9.11
N SER A 31 0.48 4.17 -10.01
CA SER A 31 -0.49 3.22 -10.58
C SER A 31 0.21 2.10 -11.33
N LEU A 32 1.21 2.43 -12.17
CA LEU A 32 2.01 1.45 -12.89
C LEU A 32 2.75 0.52 -11.93
N PHE A 33 3.37 1.09 -10.89
CA PHE A 33 4.04 0.32 -9.85
C PHE A 33 3.10 -0.69 -9.17
N LEU A 34 1.90 -0.25 -8.75
CA LEU A 34 0.90 -1.16 -8.16
C LEU A 34 0.50 -2.29 -9.12
N GLN A 35 0.28 -1.97 -10.40
CA GLN A 35 -0.07 -2.97 -11.41
C GLN A 35 1.06 -4.00 -11.61
N MET A 36 2.32 -3.55 -11.63
CA MET A 36 3.48 -4.45 -11.73
C MET A 36 3.52 -5.41 -10.53
N ILE A 37 3.35 -4.90 -9.31
CA ILE A 37 3.33 -5.72 -8.10
C ILE A 37 2.20 -6.75 -8.16
N ASP A 38 0.99 -6.34 -8.52
CA ASP A 38 -0.16 -7.25 -8.56
C ASP A 38 -0.07 -8.32 -9.63
N LYS A 39 0.42 -7.96 -10.83
CA LYS A 39 0.54 -8.91 -11.95
C LYS A 39 1.64 -9.93 -11.72
N THR A 40 2.78 -9.48 -11.20
CA THR A 40 3.93 -10.35 -10.92
C THR A 40 3.85 -11.03 -9.56
N ARG A 41 2.84 -10.69 -8.74
CA ARG A 41 2.64 -11.21 -7.37
C ARG A 41 3.82 -10.92 -6.43
N ASN A 42 4.57 -9.85 -6.69
CA ASN A 42 5.77 -9.45 -5.95
C ASN A 42 5.48 -8.85 -4.56
N HIS A 43 4.38 -9.25 -3.92
CA HIS A 43 3.89 -8.64 -2.68
C HIS A 43 4.85 -8.81 -1.51
N GLU A 44 5.57 -9.94 -1.43
CA GLU A 44 6.58 -10.20 -0.40
C GLU A 44 7.76 -9.23 -0.50
N THR A 45 8.34 -9.11 -1.69
CA THR A 45 9.40 -8.13 -1.99
C THR A 45 8.91 -6.71 -1.73
N CYS A 46 7.67 -6.40 -2.10
CA CYS A 46 7.08 -5.08 -1.89
C CYS A 46 6.95 -4.73 -0.39
N LEU A 47 6.66 -5.70 0.48
CA LEU A 47 6.64 -5.47 1.94
C LEU A 47 8.02 -5.03 2.46
N LEU A 48 9.10 -5.64 1.97
CA LEU A 48 10.47 -5.25 2.33
C LEU A 48 10.80 -3.85 1.81
N ILE A 49 10.34 -3.53 0.60
CA ILE A 49 10.55 -2.20 0.00
C ILE A 49 9.77 -1.12 0.76
N CYS A 50 8.61 -1.42 1.36
CA CYS A 50 7.87 -0.44 2.17
C CYS A 50 8.70 0.10 3.32
N ASP A 51 9.52 -0.73 3.98
CA ASP A 51 10.43 -0.27 5.06
C ASP A 51 11.47 0.72 4.51
N ASN A 52 12.00 0.46 3.31
CA ASN A 52 12.92 1.37 2.64
C ASN A 52 12.23 2.69 2.24
N PHE A 53 11.00 2.63 1.76
CA PHE A 53 10.23 3.84 1.40
C PHE A 53 9.94 4.71 2.63
N GLU A 54 9.57 4.10 3.76
CA GLU A 54 9.40 4.82 5.03
C GLU A 54 10.72 5.46 5.46
N ASN A 55 11.83 4.72 5.41
CA ASN A 55 13.15 5.24 5.77
C ASN A 55 13.58 6.42 4.88
N ILE A 56 13.39 6.33 3.55
CA ILE A 56 13.67 7.43 2.62
C ILE A 56 12.81 8.65 2.97
N LEU A 57 11.51 8.46 3.17
CA LEU A 57 10.58 9.55 3.48
C LEU A 57 10.94 10.26 4.79
N HIS A 58 11.23 9.49 5.84
CA HIS A 58 11.53 10.02 7.18
C HIS A 58 12.92 10.66 7.27
N THR A 59 13.94 10.04 6.67
CA THR A 59 15.32 10.57 6.69
C THR A 59 15.44 11.87 5.90
N ASN A 60 14.62 12.05 4.87
CA ASN A 60 14.61 13.25 4.03
C ASN A 60 13.42 14.17 4.35
N ARG A 61 12.92 14.19 5.59
CA ARG A 61 11.69 14.93 5.97
C ARG A 61 11.72 16.38 5.49
N ASP A 62 12.85 17.06 5.63
CA ASP A 62 13.00 18.49 5.32
C ASP A 62 12.86 18.79 3.81
N GLU A 63 12.98 17.78 2.96
CA GLU A 63 12.84 17.88 1.50
C GLU A 63 11.39 17.83 1.02
N PHE A 64 10.42 17.65 1.92
CA PHE A 64 8.99 17.55 1.60
C PHE A 64 8.18 18.62 2.32
N SER A 65 7.20 19.21 1.63
CA SER A 65 6.12 19.91 2.32
C SER A 65 5.33 18.92 3.20
N SER A 66 4.65 19.42 4.24
CA SER A 66 3.81 18.55 5.08
C SER A 66 2.72 17.83 4.26
N LYS A 67 2.17 18.48 3.24
CA LYS A 67 1.17 17.87 2.35
C LYS A 67 1.75 16.72 1.52
N GLU A 68 2.95 16.90 0.97
CA GLU A 68 3.63 15.83 0.23
C GLU A 68 3.98 14.67 1.14
N PHE A 69 4.55 14.96 2.31
CA PHE A 69 4.90 13.95 3.30
C PHE A 69 3.68 13.10 3.68
N ASP A 70 2.58 13.74 4.09
CA ASP A 70 1.35 13.05 4.49
C ASP A 70 0.76 12.23 3.33
N SER A 71 0.82 12.75 2.10
CA SER A 71 0.33 12.05 0.90
C SER A 71 1.16 10.79 0.60
N ILE A 72 2.48 10.90 0.67
CA ILE A 72 3.39 9.77 0.42
C ILE A 72 3.25 8.74 1.54
N ASP A 73 3.24 9.15 2.80
CA ASP A 73 3.10 8.23 3.94
C ASP A 73 1.78 7.45 3.87
N GLN A 74 0.67 8.11 3.54
CA GLN A 74 -0.60 7.43 3.30
C GLN A 74 -0.53 6.41 2.16
N LYS A 75 0.20 6.69 1.07
CA LYS A 75 0.39 5.74 -0.04
C LYS A 75 1.25 4.55 0.36
N ILE A 76 2.29 4.74 1.16
CA ILE A 76 3.12 3.65 1.67
C ILE A 76 2.31 2.77 2.64
N ILE A 77 1.54 3.39 3.55
CA ILE A 77 0.65 2.66 4.47
C ILE A 77 -0.34 1.79 3.68
N LYS A 78 -1.00 2.36 2.66
CA LYS A 78 -1.96 1.62 1.83
C LYS A 78 -1.30 0.49 1.04
N LEU A 79 -0.11 0.74 0.50
CA LEU A 79 0.69 -0.28 -0.19
C LEU A 79 1.03 -1.45 0.74
N ARG A 80 1.45 -1.17 1.98
CA ARG A 80 1.76 -2.20 2.98
C ARG A 80 0.52 -3.00 3.35
N LEU A 81 -0.62 -2.34 3.63
CA LEU A 81 -1.90 -3.00 3.90
C LEU A 81 -2.32 -3.92 2.74
N HIS A 82 -2.20 -3.44 1.50
CA HIS A 82 -2.47 -4.23 0.31
C HIS A 82 -1.59 -5.48 0.24
N CYS A 83 -0.28 -5.36 0.43
CA CYS A 83 0.63 -6.49 0.38
C CYS A 83 0.42 -7.47 1.53
N LEU A 84 0.09 -7.02 2.74
CA LEU A 84 -0.24 -7.89 3.88
C LEU A 84 -1.47 -8.74 3.62
N ASP A 85 -2.49 -8.20 2.96
CA ASP A 85 -3.66 -8.96 2.53
C ASP A 85 -3.33 -9.97 1.42
N LYS A 86 -2.54 -9.55 0.42
CA LYS A 86 -2.13 -10.40 -0.71
C LYS A 86 -1.18 -11.54 -0.34
N THR A 87 -0.45 -11.40 0.77
CA THR A 87 0.42 -12.44 1.36
C THR A 87 -0.28 -13.25 2.44
N ASP A 88 -1.59 -13.06 2.63
CA ASP A 88 -2.42 -13.72 3.63
C ASP A 88 -1.95 -13.52 5.09
N ARG A 89 -1.15 -12.47 5.36
CA ARG A 89 -0.70 -12.06 6.70
C ARG A 89 -1.77 -11.25 7.41
N TRP A 90 -2.99 -11.79 7.49
CA TRP A 90 -4.18 -11.08 7.96
C TRP A 90 -4.08 -10.56 9.39
N ASN A 91 -3.47 -11.30 10.31
CA ASN A 91 -3.24 -10.81 11.68
C ASN A 91 -2.34 -9.56 11.67
N LYS A 92 -1.27 -9.57 10.87
CA LYS A 92 -0.37 -8.42 10.71
C LYS A 92 -1.06 -7.25 10.03
N TYR A 93 -1.97 -7.49 9.10
CA TYR A 93 -2.83 -6.45 8.52
C TYR A 93 -3.63 -5.73 9.62
N VAL A 94 -4.33 -6.48 10.47
CA VAL A 94 -5.16 -5.90 11.54
C VAL A 94 -4.30 -5.14 12.55
N GLU A 95 -3.20 -5.75 13.00
CA GLU A 95 -2.24 -5.09 13.91
C GLU A 95 -1.74 -3.77 13.32
N TYR A 96 -1.33 -3.76 12.06
CA TYR A 96 -0.81 -2.57 11.39
C TYR A 96 -1.90 -1.51 11.19
N PHE A 97 -3.09 -1.90 10.73
CA PHE A 97 -4.23 -0.99 10.58
C PHE A 97 -4.57 -0.29 11.89
N ASP A 98 -4.70 -1.05 12.98
CA ASP A 98 -5.06 -0.51 14.29
C ASP A 98 -3.93 0.35 14.88
N TYR A 99 -2.67 0.00 14.62
CA TYR A 99 -1.52 0.84 14.98
C TYR A 99 -1.57 2.20 14.26
N ILE A 100 -1.74 2.20 12.94
CA ILE A 100 -1.84 3.44 12.14
C ILE A 100 -3.04 4.27 12.59
N PHE A 101 -4.20 3.65 12.78
CA PHE A 101 -5.42 4.34 13.22
C PHE A 101 -5.24 5.07 14.57
N LYS A 102 -4.39 4.54 15.46
CA LYS A 102 -4.08 5.15 16.75
C LYS A 102 -3.00 6.22 16.68
N THR A 103 -2.05 6.10 15.76
CA THR A 103 -0.80 6.89 15.77
C THR A 103 -0.74 7.99 14.73
N LYS A 104 -1.45 7.84 13.61
CA LYS A 104 -1.48 8.83 12.52
C LYS A 104 -2.75 9.67 12.62
N THR A 105 -2.64 10.95 12.24
CA THR A 105 -3.74 11.92 12.34
C THR A 105 -4.25 12.37 10.97
N TYR A 106 -3.83 11.68 9.91
CA TYR A 106 -4.21 12.01 8.54
C TYR A 106 -5.72 11.85 8.33
N PHE A 107 -6.29 12.77 7.57
CA PHE A 107 -7.71 12.81 7.30
C PHE A 107 -8.01 13.07 5.83
N SER A 108 -9.20 12.64 5.41
CA SER A 108 -9.85 13.05 4.18
C SER A 108 -11.01 13.99 4.51
N GLU A 109 -11.25 14.97 3.66
CA GLU A 109 -12.34 15.93 3.81
C GLU A 109 -13.58 15.45 3.05
N TYR A 110 -14.73 15.50 3.73
CA TYR A 110 -16.04 15.20 3.15
C TYR A 110 -16.96 16.41 3.30
N SER A 111 -17.90 16.61 2.37
CA SER A 111 -18.88 17.70 2.46
C SER A 111 -19.66 17.63 3.76
N ILE A 112 -20.02 18.78 4.34
CA ILE A 112 -20.89 18.91 5.52
C ILE A 112 -22.28 18.28 5.35
N ASP A 113 -22.72 18.08 4.11
CA ASP A 113 -23.98 17.41 3.79
C ASP A 113 -23.88 15.88 3.87
N SER A 114 -22.68 15.35 4.11
CA SER A 114 -22.49 13.91 4.29
C SER A 114 -23.04 13.49 5.65
N ASP A 115 -23.77 12.39 5.67
CA ASP A 115 -24.15 11.74 6.93
C ASP A 115 -22.89 11.39 7.75
N ILE A 116 -22.82 11.90 8.98
CA ILE A 116 -21.69 11.67 9.90
C ILE A 116 -21.72 10.24 10.44
N GLU A 117 -22.90 9.66 10.65
CA GLU A 117 -23.06 8.36 11.30
C GLU A 117 -22.37 7.26 10.50
N ARG A 118 -22.39 7.36 9.16
CA ARG A 118 -21.69 6.43 8.26
C ARG A 118 -20.18 6.34 8.49
N PHE A 119 -19.56 7.40 9.02
CA PHE A 119 -18.11 7.40 9.26
C PHE A 119 -17.74 6.66 10.55
N GLY A 120 -18.70 6.48 11.47
CA GLY A 120 -18.53 5.76 12.73
C GLY A 120 -17.28 6.18 13.49
N ARG A 121 -16.44 5.20 13.87
CA ARG A 121 -15.20 5.43 14.62
C ARG A 121 -14.17 6.30 13.90
N PHE A 122 -14.27 6.48 12.58
CA PHE A 122 -13.29 7.22 11.79
C PHE A 122 -13.58 8.72 11.74
N TYR A 123 -14.75 9.18 12.19
CA TYR A 123 -15.03 10.60 12.31
C TYR A 123 -14.08 11.25 13.32
N ILE A 124 -13.45 12.36 12.94
CA ILE A 124 -12.56 13.11 13.83
C ILE A 124 -13.26 14.37 14.34
N LYS A 125 -13.67 15.26 13.43
CA LYS A 125 -14.31 16.55 13.74
C LYS A 125 -14.93 17.19 12.50
N THR A 126 -15.70 18.24 12.69
CA THR A 126 -16.18 19.13 11.60
C THR A 126 -15.52 20.49 11.72
N ILE A 127 -14.99 20.99 10.61
CA ILE A 127 -14.43 22.34 10.52
C ILE A 127 -15.06 23.07 9.33
N ARG A 128 -15.67 24.22 9.59
CA ARG A 128 -16.35 25.04 8.57
C ARG A 128 -17.41 24.23 7.80
N LYS A 129 -17.11 23.85 6.55
CA LYS A 129 -18.01 23.14 5.63
C LYS A 129 -17.54 21.71 5.33
N TYR A 130 -16.62 21.16 6.12
CA TYR A 130 -16.04 19.85 5.89
C TYR A 130 -16.00 18.99 7.16
N HIS A 131 -16.34 17.72 7.01
CA HIS A 131 -16.03 16.68 7.99
C HIS A 131 -14.63 16.16 7.73
N HIS A 132 -13.81 16.13 8.78
CA HIS A 132 -12.51 15.49 8.77
C HIS A 132 -12.70 14.06 9.25
N VAL A 133 -12.40 13.11 8.37
CA VAL A 133 -12.56 11.68 8.61
C VAL A 133 -11.20 11.02 8.44
N HIS A 134 -10.79 10.17 9.37
CA HIS A 134 -9.51 9.48 9.34
C HIS A 134 -9.33 8.75 7.99
N PHE A 135 -8.16 8.89 7.36
CA PHE A 135 -7.95 8.45 5.98
C PHE A 135 -8.19 6.95 5.73
N LEU A 136 -7.97 6.12 6.76
CA LEU A 136 -8.26 4.68 6.75
C LEU A 136 -9.75 4.33 6.66
N TYR A 137 -10.66 5.29 6.74
CA TYR A 137 -12.08 5.06 6.49
C TYR A 137 -12.31 4.42 5.11
N ASN A 138 -11.53 4.80 4.10
CA ASN A 138 -11.59 4.23 2.76
C ASN A 138 -11.26 2.72 2.72
N ASP A 139 -10.51 2.24 3.71
CA ASP A 139 -10.06 0.86 3.84
C ASP A 139 -10.86 0.08 4.91
N SER A 140 -11.86 0.72 5.54
CA SER A 140 -12.66 0.14 6.62
C SER A 140 -13.40 -1.14 6.20
N TYR A 141 -14.02 -1.13 5.01
CA TYR A 141 -14.68 -2.32 4.47
C TYR A 141 -13.69 -3.48 4.27
N ARG A 142 -12.46 -3.19 3.81
CA ARG A 142 -11.45 -4.23 3.63
C ARG A 142 -11.00 -4.78 4.99
N TYR A 143 -10.79 -3.92 5.99
CA TYR A 143 -10.50 -4.34 7.35
C TYR A 143 -11.55 -5.34 7.88
N ASP A 144 -12.84 -5.07 7.71
CA ASP A 144 -13.92 -5.98 8.12
C ASP A 144 -13.88 -7.32 7.36
N VAL A 145 -13.55 -7.29 6.06
CA VAL A 145 -13.32 -8.51 5.28
C VAL A 145 -12.17 -9.33 5.87
N ILE A 146 -11.04 -8.69 6.20
CA ILE A 146 -9.87 -9.35 6.77
C ILE A 146 -10.20 -9.96 8.13
N GLN A 147 -10.90 -9.25 9.01
CA GLN A 147 -11.34 -9.80 10.29
C GLN A 147 -12.22 -11.04 10.11
N ARG A 148 -13.14 -11.03 9.13
CA ARG A 148 -13.94 -12.23 8.79
C ARG A 148 -13.08 -13.37 8.25
N LYS A 149 -12.02 -13.10 7.46
CA LYS A 149 -11.09 -14.12 6.98
C LYS A 149 -10.35 -14.79 8.16
N ILE A 150 -9.86 -14.01 9.13
CA ILE A 150 -9.24 -14.51 10.36
C ILE A 150 -10.22 -15.39 11.16
N ALA A 151 -11.45 -14.90 11.37
CA ALA A 151 -12.46 -15.67 12.10
C ALA A 151 -12.79 -17.01 11.40
N LYS A 152 -12.77 -17.05 10.06
CA LYS A 152 -12.95 -18.28 9.28
C LYS A 152 -11.73 -19.21 9.38
N SER A 153 -10.50 -18.69 9.33
CA SER A 153 -9.30 -19.52 9.45
C SER A 153 -9.18 -20.24 10.79
N LEU A 154 -9.76 -19.66 11.85
CA LEU A 154 -9.79 -20.30 13.17
C LEU A 154 -10.83 -21.43 13.28
N LYS A 155 -11.81 -21.48 12.37
CA LYS A 155 -12.95 -22.42 12.45
C LYS A 155 -12.89 -23.57 11.45
N SER A 156 -12.07 -23.49 10.41
CA SER A 156 -12.05 -24.50 9.35
C SER A 156 -10.66 -24.73 8.80
N ASP A 157 -10.30 -26.01 8.65
CA ASP A 157 -9.05 -26.44 8.00
C ASP A 157 -9.05 -26.20 6.48
N LYS A 158 -10.22 -26.00 5.86
CA LYS A 158 -10.34 -25.80 4.41
C LYS A 158 -10.30 -24.32 4.03
N LEU A 159 -9.09 -23.77 4.01
CA LEU A 159 -8.78 -22.40 3.60
C LEU A 159 -8.56 -22.21 2.09
N GLY A 160 -8.69 -23.27 1.27
CA GLY A 160 -8.19 -23.31 -0.11
C GLY A 160 -8.59 -22.11 -0.99
N ASN A 161 -9.86 -21.71 -0.98
CA ASN A 161 -10.34 -20.58 -1.80
C ASN A 161 -10.13 -19.20 -1.15
N LEU A 162 -9.61 -19.15 0.08
CA LEU A 162 -9.40 -17.90 0.82
C LEU A 162 -7.97 -17.36 0.66
N ARG A 163 -7.02 -18.23 0.34
CA ARG A 163 -5.60 -17.86 0.16
C ARG A 163 -5.32 -17.38 -1.24
N HIS A 164 -4.39 -16.45 -1.34
CA HIS A 164 -3.88 -15.98 -2.63
C HIS A 164 -2.81 -16.95 -3.12
N HIS A 165 -2.72 -17.10 -4.45
CA HIS A 165 -1.60 -17.81 -5.05
C HIS A 165 -0.32 -17.00 -4.88
N PRO A 166 0.76 -17.57 -4.31
CA PRO A 166 2.03 -16.89 -4.16
C PRO A 166 2.71 -16.65 -5.53
N GLN A 167 3.78 -15.86 -5.50
CA GLN A 167 4.67 -15.71 -6.66
C GLN A 167 5.43 -16.99 -6.99
N SER A 168 5.74 -17.82 -5.99
CA SER A 168 6.44 -19.11 -6.17
C SER A 168 5.67 -20.10 -7.04
N ASP A 169 4.38 -19.85 -7.30
CA ASP A 169 3.57 -20.63 -8.23
C ASP A 169 3.79 -20.22 -9.70
N LEU A 170 4.61 -19.20 -9.97
CA LEU A 170 4.93 -18.69 -11.30
C LEU A 170 6.36 -19.11 -11.68
N SER A 171 6.57 -19.48 -12.95
CA SER A 171 7.92 -19.59 -13.50
C SER A 171 8.50 -18.21 -13.80
N ASP A 172 9.82 -18.14 -13.95
CA ASP A 172 10.51 -16.89 -14.29
C ASP A 172 10.03 -16.32 -15.63
N GLU A 173 9.77 -17.18 -16.62
CA GLU A 173 9.23 -16.77 -17.93
C GLU A 173 7.81 -16.20 -17.80
N GLU A 174 6.99 -16.76 -16.92
CA GLU A 174 5.63 -16.28 -16.65
C GLU A 174 5.66 -14.93 -15.92
N ILE A 175 6.63 -14.72 -15.01
CA ILE A 175 6.86 -13.42 -14.36
C ILE A 175 7.30 -12.37 -15.40
N GLU A 176 8.29 -12.70 -16.23
CA GLU A 176 8.82 -11.79 -17.26
C GLU A 176 7.72 -11.42 -18.28
N ARG A 177 6.94 -12.40 -18.74
CA ARG A 177 5.81 -12.18 -19.65
C ARG A 177 4.81 -11.20 -19.06
N ARG A 178 4.41 -11.39 -17.80
CA ARG A 178 3.45 -10.52 -17.10
C ARG A 178 4.00 -9.13 -16.85
N TYR A 179 5.29 -9.00 -16.55
CA TYR A 179 5.96 -7.71 -16.44
C TYR A 179 5.90 -6.95 -17.78
N ASN A 180 6.27 -7.61 -18.88
CA ASN A 180 6.27 -7.04 -20.22
C ASN A 180 4.86 -6.63 -20.69
N GLU A 181 3.82 -7.36 -20.31
CA GLU A 181 2.42 -6.98 -20.56
C GLU A 181 2.06 -5.65 -19.91
N VAL A 182 2.45 -5.44 -18.66
CA VAL A 182 2.18 -4.20 -17.93
C VAL A 182 2.89 -3.01 -18.57
N ILE A 183 4.16 -3.18 -18.93
CA ILE A 183 4.94 -2.15 -19.64
C ILE A 183 4.31 -1.81 -20.99
N LYS A 184 3.87 -2.83 -21.74
CA LYS A 184 3.19 -2.65 -23.03
C LYS A 184 1.91 -1.82 -22.87
N TRP A 185 1.10 -2.10 -21.85
CA TRP A 185 -0.12 -1.32 -21.58
C TRP A 185 0.18 0.12 -21.18
N ALA A 186 1.17 0.35 -20.32
CA ALA A 186 1.60 1.70 -19.95
C ALA A 186 2.01 2.52 -21.18
N ASN A 187 2.78 1.92 -22.08
CA ASN A 187 3.22 2.57 -23.32
C ASN A 187 2.08 2.85 -24.32
N MET A 188 0.97 2.10 -24.25
CA MET A 188 -0.21 2.34 -25.07
C MET A 188 -1.09 3.48 -24.53
N LEU A 189 -1.09 3.72 -23.22
CA LEU A 189 -1.87 4.77 -22.56
C LEU A 189 -1.18 6.15 -22.61
N ASN A 190 0.13 6.17 -22.85
CA ASN A 190 0.94 7.40 -22.98
C ASN A 190 1.05 7.91 -24.44
N LYS A 191 0.15 7.47 -25.34
CA LYS A 191 0.00 7.97 -26.72
C LYS A 191 -1.28 8.77 -26.86
#